data_AF-A0A3M8P2Z8-F1
#
_entry.id   AF-A0A3M8P2Z8-F1
#
_cell.length_a   1.000
_cell.length_b   1.000
_cell.length_c   1.000
_cell.angle_alpha   90.00
_cell.angle_beta   90.00
_cell.angle_gamma   90.00
#
_symmetry.space_group_name_H-M   'P 1'
#
loop_
_entity.id
_entity.type
_entity.pdbx_description
1 polymer ?
#
loop_
_entity_poly.entity_id
_entity_poly.type
_entity_poly.pdbx_seq_one_letter_code
_entity_poly.pdbx_strand_id
1 'polypeptide(L)' 'MENKNHRVVYHLGGGVEAVAIVEAESKKEAATGLDKNEIIEFIGENETYFQFKLEDVKMVSVEEIEDTNTDK' A
#
# COMPACT_ATOMS: atom_id res chain seq x y z
N MET A 1 -18.47 -9.18 4.26
CA MET A 1 -18.30 -9.54 2.83
C MET A 1 -17.04 -10.39 2.77
N GLU A 2 -16.60 -10.88 1.60
CA GLU A 2 -15.31 -11.59 1.53
C GLU A 2 -14.22 -10.54 1.30
N ASN A 3 -13.20 -10.54 2.16
CA ASN A 3 -12.05 -9.66 2.03
C ASN A 3 -11.23 -10.06 0.80
N LYS A 4 -10.60 -9.08 0.15
CA LYS A 4 -9.73 -9.29 -1.00
C LYS A 4 -8.39 -8.59 -0.79
N ASN A 5 -7.37 -9.09 -1.48
CA ASN A 5 -6.06 -8.44 -1.52
C ASN A 5 -6.10 -7.24 -2.47
N HIS A 6 -5.64 -6.09 -1.97
CA HIS A 6 -5.51 -4.86 -2.73
C HIS A 6 -4.05 -4.44 -2.75
N ARG A 7 -3.52 -4.20 -3.94
CA ARG A 7 -2.24 -3.53 -4.13
C ARG A 7 -2.45 -2.03 -3.96
N VAL A 8 -1.87 -1.48 -2.90
CA VAL A 8 -1.91 -0.06 -2.54
C VAL A 8 -0.57 0.58 -2.90
N VAL A 9 -0.61 1.65 -3.70
CA VAL A 9 0.57 2.45 -4.07
C VAL A 9 0.46 3.83 -3.44
N TYR A 10 1.41 4.17 -2.57
CA TYR A 10 1.54 5.48 -1.95
C TYR A 10 2.54 6.32 -2.75
N HIS A 11 2.07 7.46 -3.27
CA HIS A 11 2.89 8.39 -4.04
C HIS A 11 3.46 9.48 -3.13
N LEU A 12 4.75 9.43 -2.84
CA LEU A 12 5.44 10.34 -1.90
C LEU A 12 5.99 11.62 -2.59
N GLY A 13 5.89 11.69 -3.91
CA GLY A 13 6.45 12.77 -4.72
C GLY A 13 7.88 12.48 -5.16
N GLY A 14 8.40 13.28 -6.10
CA GLY A 14 9.75 13.08 -6.65
C GLY A 14 9.96 11.76 -7.40
N GLY A 15 8.86 11.09 -7.81
CA GLY A 15 8.90 9.76 -8.43
C GLY A 15 9.09 8.60 -7.45
N VAL A 16 8.98 8.86 -6.14
CA VAL A 16 9.06 7.82 -5.11
C VAL A 16 7.68 7.23 -4.86
N GLU A 17 7.59 5.91 -4.99
CA GLU A 17 6.39 5.12 -4.72
C GLU A 17 6.68 4.05 -3.67
N ALA A 18 5.72 3.84 -2.77
CA ALA A 18 5.74 2.71 -1.84
C ALA A 18 4.56 1.79 -2.17
N VAL A 19 4.79 0.47 -2.17
CA VAL A 19 3.77 -0.52 -2.54
C VAL A 19 3.53 -1.45 -1.36
N ALA A 20 2.26 -1.62 -0.98
CA ALA A 20 1.81 -2.56 0.04
C ALA A 20 0.69 -3.44 -0.50
N ILE A 21 0.55 -4.64 0.05
CA ILE A 21 -0.63 -5.48 -0.13
C ILE A 21 -1.48 -5.38 1.13
N VAL A 22 -2.73 -4.96 0.98
CA VAL A 22 -3.68 -4.75 2.08
C VAL A 22 -4.91 -5.60 1.83
N GLU A 23 -5.30 -6.38 2.82
CA GLU A 23 -6.57 -7.13 2.80
C GLU A 23 -7.72 -6.23 3.26
N ALA A 24 -8.74 -6.04 2.44
CA ALA A 24 -9.90 -5.18 2.75
C ALA A 24 -11.17 -5.58 1.97
N GLU A 25 -12.35 -5.17 2.43
CA GLU A 25 -13.62 -5.43 1.75
C GLU A 25 -13.79 -4.60 0.47
N SER A 26 -13.05 -3.49 0.35
CA SER A 26 -13.12 -2.62 -0.84
C SER A 26 -11.85 -1.81 -1.07
N LYS A 27 -11.65 -1.34 -2.31
CA LYS A 27 -10.56 -0.41 -2.66
C LYS A 27 -10.57 0.86 -1.81
N LYS A 28 -11.75 1.33 -1.41
CA LYS A 28 -11.90 2.54 -0.58
C LYS A 28 -11.40 2.28 0.82
N GLU A 29 -11.73 1.13 1.39
CA GLU A 29 -11.22 0.73 2.70
C GLU A 29 -9.70 0.54 2.66
N ALA A 30 -9.16 -0.15 1.64
CA ALA A 30 -7.72 -0.26 1.45
C ALA A 30 -7.00 1.10 1.29
N ALA A 31 -7.66 2.11 0.71
CA ALA A 31 -7.10 3.46 0.57
C ALA A 31 -7.19 4.33 1.84
N THR A 32 -8.18 4.09 2.71
CA THR A 32 -8.56 5.03 3.78
C THR A 32 -8.57 4.42 5.18
N GLY A 33 -8.31 3.12 5.30
CA GLY A 33 -8.29 2.39 6.57
C GLY A 33 -7.10 2.69 7.48
N LEU A 34 -6.16 3.53 7.04
CA LEU A 34 -4.93 3.85 7.76
C LEU A 34 -5.09 5.15 8.54
N ASP A 35 -4.60 5.18 9.78
CA ASP A 35 -4.59 6.41 10.58
C ASP A 35 -3.61 7.39 9.93
N LYS A 36 -4.03 8.65 9.75
CA LYS A 36 -3.19 9.70 9.16
C LYS A 36 -1.87 9.94 9.91
N ASN A 37 -1.81 9.56 11.20
CA ASN A 37 -0.62 9.67 12.04
C ASN A 37 0.20 8.36 12.09
N GLU A 38 -0.28 7.30 11.46
CA GLU A 38 0.41 6.03 11.39
C GLU A 38 1.70 6.18 10.57
N ILE A 39 2.78 5.61 11.11
CA ILE A 39 4.03 5.49 10.39
C ILE A 39 3.94 4.20 9.61
N ILE A 40 4.00 4.31 8.28
CA ILE A 40 4.07 3.15 7.39
C ILE A 40 5.54 2.84 7.18
N GLU A 41 5.91 1.60 7.50
CA GLU A 41 7.25 1.07 7.32
C GLU A 41 7.22 0.01 6.22
N PHE A 42 8.17 0.07 5.29
CA PHE A 42 8.38 -1.01 4.33
C PHE A 42 9.85 -1.18 3.98
N ILE A 43 10.21 -2.39 3.56
CA ILE A 43 11.55 -2.72 3.09
C ILE A 43 11.49 -2.72 1.56
N GLY A 44 12.19 -1.76 0.96
CA GLY A 44 12.37 -1.71 -0.49
C GLY A 44 13.51 -2.60 -0.97
N GLU A 45 13.92 -2.44 -2.22
CA GLU A 45 15.05 -3.17 -2.78
C GLU A 45 16.36 -2.88 -2.02
N ASN A 46 17.29 -3.85 -2.03
CA ASN A 46 18.60 -3.76 -1.39
C ASN A 46 18.57 -3.47 0.12
N GLU A 47 17.57 -4.02 0.84
CA GLU A 47 17.42 -3.85 2.29
C GLU A 47 17.25 -2.37 2.71
N THR A 48 16.73 -1.53 1.82
CA THR A 48 16.47 -0.13 2.14
C THR A 48 15.20 -0.02 2.97
N TYR A 49 15.31 0.51 4.18
CA TYR A 49 14.18 0.76 5.07
C TYR A 49 13.59 2.14 4.78
N PHE A 50 12.30 2.17 4.45
CA PHE A 50 11.55 3.41 4.24
C PHE A 50 10.51 3.56 5.33
N GLN A 51 10.35 4.80 5.80
CA GLN A 51 9.33 5.19 6.74
C GLN A 51 8.71 6.51 6.29
N PHE A 52 7.39 6.59 6.25
CA PHE A 52 6.67 7.80 5.93
C PHE A 52 5.34 7.84 6.67
N LYS A 53 4.78 9.04 6.83
CA LYS A 53 3.43 9.20 7.36
C LYS A 53 2.42 9.39 6.24
N LEU A 54 1.16 9.06 6.50
CA LEU A 54 0.09 9.30 5.51
C LEU A 54 -0.04 10.79 5.11
N GLU A 55 0.32 11.73 5.99
CA GLU A 55 0.32 13.17 5.68
C GLU A 55 1.32 13.57 4.59
N ASP A 56 2.36 12.76 4.37
CA ASP A 56 3.37 13.00 3.34
C ASP A 56 2.91 12.50 1.95
N VAL A 57 1.96 11.56 1.93
CA VAL A 57 1.42 10.93 0.72
C VAL A 57 0.59 11.94 -0.07
N LYS A 58 0.93 12.11 -1.35
CA LYS A 58 0.21 13.00 -2.27
C LYS A 58 -0.98 12.34 -2.93
N MET A 59 -0.88 11.03 -3.17
CA MET A 59 -1.91 10.25 -3.84
C MET A 59 -1.80 8.79 -3.40
N VAL A 60 -2.94 8.10 -3.34
CA VAL A 60 -3.01 6.65 -3.16
C VAL A 60 -3.70 6.04 -4.39
N SER A 61 -3.07 5.04 -5.00
CA SER A 61 -3.67 4.22 -6.06
C SER A 61 -3.97 2.84 -5.50
N VAL A 62 -5.14 2.28 -5.83
CA VAL A 62 -5.54 0.96 -5.33
C VAL A 62 -6.05 0.07 -6.46
N GLU A 63 -5.46 -1.11 -6.55
CA GLU A 63 -5.81 -2.15 -7.49
C GLU A 63 -6.20 -3.42 -6.72
N GLU A 64 -7.30 -4.05 -7.12
CA GLU A 64 -7.64 -5.37 -6.59
C GLU A 64 -6.73 -6.38 -7.29
N ILE A 65 -6.07 -7.24 -6.53
CA ILE A 65 -5.24 -8.30 -7.09
C ILE A 65 -5.90 -9.64 -6.79
N GLU A 66 -6.00 -10.48 -7.81
CA GLU A 66 -6.34 -11.88 -7.62
C GLU A 66 -5.12 -12.59 -7.01
N ASP A 67 -5.33 -13.51 -6.05
CA ASP A 67 -4.26 -14.34 -5.52
C ASP A 67 -3.66 -15.20 -6.64
N THR A 68 -2.70 -14.67 -7.38
CA THR A 68 -1.90 -15.45 -8.30
C THR A 68 -0.91 -16.26 -7.48
N ASN A 69 -1.30 -17.49 -7.15
CA ASN A 69 -0.38 -18.57 -6.80
C ASN A 69 0.74 -18.59 -7.85
N THR A 70 1.88 -17.98 -7.53
CA THR A 70 3.08 -18.04 -8.37
C THR A 70 3.97 -19.13 -7.81
N ASP A 71 3.49 -20.36 -7.85
CA ASP A 71 4.33 -21.55 -7.80
C ASP A 71 4.91 -21.76 -9.21
N LYS A 72 6.17 -21.36 -9.39
CA LYS A 72 7.09 -21.96 -10.37
C LYS A 72 8.52 -21.92 -9.89
#